data_AF-A0A2J8XXY2-F1
#
_entry.id   AF-A0A2J8XXY2-F1
#
_cell.length_a   1.000
_cell.length_b   1.000
_cell.length_c   1.000
_cell.angle_alpha   90.00
_cell.angle_beta   90.00
_cell.angle_gamma   90.00
#
_symmetry.space_group_name_H-M   'P 1'
#
loop_
_entity.id
_entity.type
_entity.pdbx_description
1 polymer ?
#
loop_
_entity_poly.entity_id
_entity_poly.type
_entity_poly.pdbx_seq_one_letter_code
_entity_poly.pdbx_strand_id
1 'polypeptide(L)'
;MAAAVAVEAAAPMGALWGLVHDFVMGQQEGPADQVAADVKSGNYTVLQVVEALGSSLENPEPRTRARGIQLLSQVLLHCHTLLLEKEVVHLILFYENRLKDHHLVIPSVLQGLKALSLCVALPPGLAVSVLKAIFQEVHVQSLPQVDRHTVYNIITNFMRTREEELKSLGADFTFGFIQVMDGEKDPRNLLVAFRIVHDLISRDYSLGPFVEELFEVTSCYFPIDFTPREDLILSLRAVLASTPRFAEFLLPLLIEKVDSEVLSAKLDSLQTLNACCAVYGQKELKDFLPSLWASIRREVFQ
;
A
#
# COMPACT_ATOMS: atom_id res chain seq x y z
N MET A 1 -36.44 30.53 -25.88
CA MET A 1 -35.87 30.97 -24.59
C MET A 1 -34.50 30.33 -24.45
N ALA A 2 -33.44 31.10 -24.71
CA ALA A 2 -32.07 30.67 -24.48
C ALA A 2 -31.77 30.82 -22.98
N ALA A 3 -31.47 29.71 -22.31
CA ALA A 3 -30.95 29.75 -20.95
C ALA A 3 -29.48 30.21 -21.02
N ALA A 4 -29.23 31.44 -20.59
CA ALA A 4 -27.87 31.94 -20.38
C ALA A 4 -27.25 31.14 -19.24
N VAL A 5 -26.24 30.33 -19.54
CA VAL A 5 -25.32 29.80 -18.54
C VAL A 5 -24.52 31.00 -18.03
N ALA A 6 -24.75 31.38 -16.78
CA ALA A 6 -23.95 32.40 -16.12
C ALA A 6 -22.50 31.89 -16.05
N VAL A 7 -21.60 32.58 -16.73
CA VAL A 7 -20.15 32.41 -16.52
C VAL A 7 -19.86 33.05 -15.16
N GLU A 8 -19.71 32.24 -14.12
CA GLU A 8 -19.17 32.70 -12.84
C GLU A 8 -17.80 33.33 -13.08
N ALA A 9 -17.60 34.54 -12.57
CA ALA A 9 -16.34 35.26 -12.71
C ALA A 9 -15.26 34.49 -11.93
N ALA A 10 -14.23 34.00 -12.63
CA ALA A 10 -13.11 33.30 -12.02
C ALA A 10 -12.47 34.17 -10.92
N ALA A 11 -12.15 33.55 -9.77
CA ALA A 11 -11.54 34.25 -8.65
C ALA A 11 -10.16 34.83 -9.05
N PRO A 12 -9.74 35.99 -8.50
CA PRO A 12 -8.48 36.60 -8.86
C PRO A 12 -7.29 35.73 -8.42
N MET A 13 -6.40 35.37 -9.35
CA MET A 13 -5.21 34.54 -9.10
C MET A 13 -4.32 35.04 -7.95
N GLY A 14 -4.34 36.34 -7.65
CA GLY A 14 -3.57 36.90 -6.54
C GLY A 14 -3.95 36.33 -5.16
N ALA A 15 -5.22 35.96 -4.96
CA ALA A 15 -5.65 35.33 -3.71
C ALA A 15 -5.09 33.89 -3.59
N LEU A 16 -5.14 33.11 -4.68
CA LEU A 16 -4.52 31.79 -4.73
C LEU A 16 -3.01 31.85 -4.47
N TRP A 17 -2.31 32.82 -5.07
CA TRP A 17 -0.86 32.99 -4.87
C TRP A 17 -0.53 33.33 -3.41
N GLY A 18 -1.36 34.15 -2.75
CA GLY A 18 -1.24 34.42 -1.33
C GLY A 18 -1.38 33.15 -0.48
N LEU A 19 -2.43 32.36 -0.72
CA LEU A 19 -2.64 31.09 0.01
C LEU A 19 -1.48 30.10 -0.19
N VAL A 20 -1.00 29.96 -1.43
CA VAL A 20 0.16 29.11 -1.74
C VAL A 20 1.41 29.59 -1.01
N HIS A 21 1.68 30.90 -1.06
CA HIS A 21 2.82 31.48 -0.36
C HIS A 21 2.75 31.23 1.15
N ASP A 22 1.61 31.49 1.77
CA ASP A 22 1.41 31.33 3.22
C ASP A 22 1.60 29.88 3.64
N PHE A 23 1.05 28.93 2.87
CA PHE A 23 1.27 27.49 3.09
C PHE A 23 2.74 27.12 3.01
N VAL A 24 3.41 27.53 1.92
CA VAL A 24 4.82 27.24 1.68
C VAL A 24 5.70 27.91 2.73
N MET A 25 5.30 29.02 3.34
CA MET A 25 6.03 29.66 4.43
C MET A 25 5.76 29.05 5.81
N GLY A 26 4.77 28.17 5.93
CA GLY A 26 4.53 27.35 7.13
C GLY A 26 3.16 27.53 7.79
N GLN A 27 2.28 28.38 7.27
CA GLN A 27 0.90 28.48 7.74
C GLN A 27 0.05 27.41 7.03
N GLN A 28 0.09 26.17 7.49
CA GLN A 28 -0.37 25.02 6.66
C GLN A 28 -1.87 24.71 6.73
N GLU A 29 -2.49 24.71 7.91
CA GLU A 29 -3.85 24.16 8.07
C GLU A 29 -4.93 25.00 7.38
N GLY A 30 -4.91 26.33 7.52
CA GLY A 30 -5.92 27.21 6.90
C GLY A 30 -5.86 27.25 5.37
N PRO A 31 -4.71 27.53 4.76
CA PRO A 31 -4.59 27.65 3.31
C PRO A 31 -4.88 26.35 2.54
N ALA A 32 -4.52 25.18 3.07
CA ALA A 32 -4.81 23.92 2.39
C ALA A 32 -6.30 23.64 2.27
N ASP A 33 -7.03 23.79 3.38
CA ASP A 33 -8.48 23.59 3.40
C ASP A 33 -9.19 24.61 2.51
N GLN A 34 -8.73 25.86 2.53
CA GLN A 34 -9.29 26.93 1.69
C GLN A 34 -9.05 26.66 0.21
N VAL A 35 -7.83 26.31 -0.21
CA VAL A 35 -7.54 25.98 -1.62
C VAL A 35 -8.34 24.76 -2.06
N ALA A 36 -8.46 23.72 -1.22
CA ALA A 36 -9.28 22.56 -1.54
C ALA A 36 -10.78 22.90 -1.68
N ALA A 37 -11.29 23.79 -0.83
CA ALA A 37 -12.67 24.28 -0.92
C ALA A 37 -12.91 25.09 -2.20
N ASP A 38 -11.96 25.97 -2.56
CA ASP A 38 -12.04 26.79 -3.77
C ASP A 38 -11.95 25.97 -5.06
N VAL A 39 -11.17 24.87 -5.06
CA VAL A 39 -11.17 23.94 -6.20
C VAL A 39 -12.50 23.19 -6.30
N LYS A 40 -13.07 22.75 -5.17
CA LYS A 40 -14.38 22.07 -5.15
C LYS A 40 -15.53 22.95 -5.60
N SER A 41 -15.50 24.24 -5.27
CA SER A 41 -16.52 25.21 -5.69
C SER A 41 -16.34 25.67 -7.14
N GLY A 42 -15.23 25.32 -7.80
CA GLY A 42 -14.92 25.78 -9.16
C GLY A 42 -14.32 27.18 -9.22
N ASN A 43 -13.98 27.80 -8.08
CA ASN A 43 -13.29 29.09 -8.02
C ASN A 43 -11.89 29.02 -8.67
N TYR A 44 -11.21 27.87 -8.49
CA TYR A 44 -9.96 27.55 -9.15
C TYR A 44 -9.98 26.14 -9.75
N THR A 45 -9.17 25.93 -10.77
CA THR A 45 -8.88 24.61 -11.33
C THR A 45 -7.62 24.02 -10.70
N VAL A 46 -7.47 22.70 -10.76
CA VAL A 46 -6.22 22.03 -10.32
C VAL A 46 -5.02 22.52 -11.12
N LEU A 47 -5.20 22.83 -12.41
CA LEU A 47 -4.15 23.42 -13.25
C LEU A 47 -3.68 24.77 -12.69
N GLN A 48 -4.60 25.66 -12.32
CA GLN A 48 -4.25 26.96 -11.73
C GLN A 48 -3.49 26.81 -10.40
N VAL A 49 -3.83 25.80 -9.60
CA VAL A 49 -3.08 25.47 -8.37
C VAL A 49 -1.65 25.02 -8.71
N VAL A 50 -1.48 24.13 -9.71
CA VAL A 50 -0.17 23.68 -10.16
C VAL A 50 0.68 24.83 -10.70
N GLU A 51 0.08 25.73 -11.50
CA GLU A 51 0.75 26.93 -12.01
C GLU A 51 1.19 27.87 -10.89
N ALA A 52 0.32 28.10 -9.90
CA ALA A 52 0.66 28.92 -8.72
C ALA A 52 1.79 28.31 -7.88
N LEU A 53 1.90 26.96 -7.87
CA LEU A 53 2.96 26.25 -7.17
C LEU A 53 4.29 26.23 -7.91
N GLY A 54 4.35 26.59 -9.20
CA GLY A 54 5.52 26.38 -10.06
C GLY A 54 6.86 26.81 -9.45
N SER A 55 6.93 28.02 -8.91
CA SER A 55 8.15 28.55 -8.28
C SER A 55 8.59 27.77 -7.03
N SER A 56 7.64 27.20 -6.29
CA SER A 56 7.92 26.37 -5.11
C SER A 56 8.39 24.96 -5.51
N LEU A 57 7.86 24.42 -6.61
CA LEU A 57 8.17 23.08 -7.12
C LEU A 57 9.53 23.00 -7.83
N GLU A 58 10.00 24.12 -8.37
CA GLU A 58 11.32 24.26 -9.02
C GLU A 58 12.40 24.81 -8.08
N ASN A 59 12.04 25.11 -6.83
CA ASN A 59 12.97 25.70 -5.87
C ASN A 59 14.14 24.73 -5.57
N PRO A 60 15.39 25.19 -5.47
CA PRO A 60 16.53 24.33 -5.16
C PRO A 60 16.45 23.67 -3.77
N GLU A 61 15.75 24.28 -2.82
CA GLU A 61 15.60 23.77 -1.45
C GLU A 61 14.56 22.63 -1.39
N PRO A 62 14.96 21.39 -0.99
CA PRO A 62 14.06 20.24 -0.95
C PRO A 62 12.83 20.45 -0.05
N ARG A 63 12.98 21.17 1.06
CA ARG A 63 11.86 21.44 1.98
C ARG A 63 10.79 22.34 1.36
N THR A 64 11.19 23.25 0.48
CA THR A 64 10.26 24.12 -0.24
C THR A 64 9.46 23.30 -1.26
N ARG A 65 10.15 22.43 -2.02
CA ARG A 65 9.48 21.50 -2.95
C ARG A 65 8.54 20.55 -2.22
N ALA A 66 8.98 19.97 -1.10
CA ALA A 66 8.19 19.05 -0.29
C ALA A 66 6.87 19.69 0.19
N ARG A 67 6.91 20.96 0.63
CA ARG A 67 5.71 21.73 1.02
C ARG A 67 4.80 22.03 -0.16
N GLY A 68 5.35 22.44 -1.30
CA GLY A 68 4.56 22.67 -2.52
C GLY A 68 3.82 21.40 -2.96
N ILE A 69 4.51 20.26 -2.98
CA ILE A 69 3.92 18.96 -3.31
C ILE A 69 2.92 18.52 -2.23
N GLN A 70 3.18 18.80 -0.95
CA GLN A 70 2.26 18.48 0.13
C GLN A 70 0.91 19.21 -0.05
N LEU A 71 0.94 20.51 -0.36
CA LEU A 71 -0.29 21.26 -0.64
C LEU A 71 -1.05 20.65 -1.81
N LEU A 72 -0.35 20.37 -2.93
CA LEU A 72 -0.97 19.74 -4.09
C LEU A 72 -1.61 18.39 -3.73
N SER A 73 -0.89 17.54 -3.00
CA SER A 73 -1.38 16.23 -2.56
C SER A 73 -2.61 16.34 -1.65
N GLN A 74 -2.65 17.34 -0.75
CA GLN A 74 -3.81 17.61 0.10
C GLN A 74 -5.02 18.09 -0.72
N VAL A 75 -4.82 18.96 -1.71
CA VAL A 75 -5.89 19.39 -2.62
C VAL A 75 -6.42 18.21 -3.43
N LEU A 76 -5.54 17.37 -3.98
CA LEU A 76 -5.93 16.19 -4.76
C LEU A 76 -6.71 15.18 -3.91
N LEU A 77 -6.34 14.98 -2.64
CA LEU A 77 -7.07 14.08 -1.74
C LEU A 77 -8.53 14.53 -1.52
N HIS A 78 -8.82 15.81 -1.67
CA HIS A 78 -10.17 16.35 -1.57
C HIS A 78 -10.91 16.39 -2.91
N CYS A 79 -10.18 16.43 -4.03
CA CYS A 79 -10.72 16.70 -5.36
C CYS A 79 -10.60 15.52 -6.34
N HIS A 80 -10.10 14.36 -5.92
CA HIS A 80 -9.81 13.21 -6.79
C HIS A 80 -11.01 12.72 -7.64
N THR A 81 -12.25 12.96 -7.21
CA THR A 81 -13.46 12.62 -7.96
C THR A 81 -13.79 13.59 -9.10
N LEU A 82 -13.19 14.78 -9.10
CA LEU A 82 -13.45 15.86 -10.05
C LEU A 82 -12.42 15.91 -11.19
N LEU A 83 -11.33 15.14 -11.08
CA LEU A 83 -10.24 15.16 -12.05
C LEU A 83 -10.67 14.52 -13.37
N LEU A 84 -10.34 15.21 -14.47
CA LEU A 84 -10.48 14.68 -15.81
C LEU A 84 -9.37 13.68 -16.11
N GLU A 85 -9.65 12.72 -16.98
CA GLU A 85 -8.70 11.68 -17.39
C GLU A 85 -7.35 12.27 -17.85
N LYS A 86 -7.37 13.32 -18.67
CA LYS A 86 -6.15 14.00 -19.13
C LYS A 86 -5.37 14.62 -17.97
N GLU A 87 -6.02 15.17 -16.96
CA GLU A 87 -5.36 15.76 -15.79
C GLU A 87 -4.69 14.65 -14.96
N VAL A 88 -5.39 13.54 -14.74
CA VAL A 88 -4.85 12.36 -14.02
C VAL A 88 -3.58 11.85 -14.69
N VAL A 89 -3.54 11.75 -16.02
CA VAL A 89 -2.33 11.33 -16.77
C VAL A 89 -1.15 12.24 -16.47
N HIS A 90 -1.32 13.55 -16.61
CA HIS A 90 -0.23 14.51 -16.41
C HIS A 90 0.23 14.56 -14.95
N LEU A 91 -0.72 14.48 -14.00
CA LEU A 91 -0.42 14.42 -12.58
C LEU A 91 0.37 13.16 -12.23
N ILE A 92 -0.04 11.99 -12.71
CA ILE A 92 0.70 10.75 -12.46
C ILE A 92 2.13 10.84 -12.99
N LEU A 93 2.33 11.29 -14.24
CA LEU A 93 3.66 11.45 -14.81
C LEU A 93 4.53 12.44 -14.01
N PHE A 94 3.91 13.53 -13.52
CA PHE A 94 4.59 14.47 -12.64
C PHE A 94 5.02 13.82 -11.32
N TYR A 95 4.10 13.14 -10.63
CA TYR A 95 4.37 12.50 -9.34
C TYR A 95 5.40 11.35 -9.48
N GLU A 96 5.31 10.53 -10.53
CA GLU A 96 6.32 9.50 -10.84
C GLU A 96 7.71 10.12 -11.04
N ASN A 97 7.79 11.24 -11.77
CA ASN A 97 9.06 11.94 -11.93
C ASN A 97 9.60 12.50 -10.60
N ARG A 98 8.70 12.96 -9.71
CA ARG A 98 9.06 13.47 -8.37
C ARG A 98 9.42 12.38 -7.36
N LEU A 99 9.12 11.10 -7.61
CA LEU A 99 9.65 10.00 -6.78
C LEU A 99 11.18 9.92 -6.81
N LYS A 100 11.81 10.45 -7.86
CA LYS A 100 13.27 10.52 -8.05
C LYS A 100 13.92 11.72 -7.37
N ASP A 101 13.13 12.55 -6.69
CA ASP A 101 13.62 13.72 -5.97
C ASP A 101 14.25 13.31 -4.61
N HIS A 102 14.67 14.29 -3.83
CA HIS A 102 15.25 14.14 -2.51
C HIS A 102 14.31 13.39 -1.56
N HIS A 103 14.88 12.58 -0.65
CA HIS A 103 14.12 11.74 0.28
C HIS A 103 13.11 12.49 1.18
N LEU A 104 13.30 13.80 1.37
CA LEU A 104 12.37 14.67 2.11
C LEU A 104 11.08 14.99 1.33
N VAL A 105 11.10 14.83 0.02
CA VAL A 105 10.00 15.14 -0.90
C VAL A 105 9.11 13.91 -1.12
N ILE A 106 9.71 12.71 -1.12
CA ILE A 106 9.05 11.43 -1.39
C ILE A 106 7.75 11.22 -0.57
N PRO A 107 7.69 11.51 0.76
CA PRO A 107 6.46 11.39 1.52
C PRO A 107 5.27 12.17 0.93
N SER A 108 5.49 13.43 0.56
CA SER A 108 4.46 14.27 -0.07
C SER A 108 4.04 13.73 -1.43
N VAL A 109 4.98 13.15 -2.19
CA VAL A 109 4.72 12.52 -3.49
C VAL A 109 3.83 11.29 -3.33
N LEU A 110 4.13 10.42 -2.36
CA LEU A 110 3.33 9.22 -2.07
C LEU A 110 1.90 9.57 -1.65
N GLN A 111 1.70 10.66 -0.90
CA GLN A 111 0.35 11.13 -0.55
C GLN A 111 -0.46 11.52 -1.79
N GLY A 112 0.17 12.16 -2.78
CA GLY A 112 -0.50 12.52 -4.02
C GLY A 112 -0.81 11.30 -4.88
N LEU A 113 0.13 10.35 -4.99
CA LEU A 113 -0.13 9.07 -5.66
C LEU A 113 -1.25 8.26 -4.98
N LYS A 114 -1.35 8.32 -3.64
CA LYS A 114 -2.49 7.77 -2.90
C LYS A 114 -3.80 8.44 -3.30
N ALA A 115 -3.87 9.76 -3.38
CA ALA A 115 -5.06 10.46 -3.86
C ALA A 115 -5.42 10.05 -5.30
N LEU A 116 -4.43 9.98 -6.19
CA LEU A 116 -4.62 9.59 -7.58
C LEU A 116 -5.04 8.12 -7.74
N SER A 117 -4.62 7.23 -6.84
CA SER A 117 -5.06 5.82 -6.82
C SER A 117 -6.56 5.64 -6.49
N LEU A 118 -7.22 6.69 -5.97
CA LEU A 118 -8.66 6.72 -5.70
C LEU A 118 -9.48 7.28 -6.89
N CYS A 119 -8.82 7.74 -7.96
CA CYS A 119 -9.50 8.30 -9.13
C CYS A 119 -10.17 7.21 -9.96
N VAL A 120 -11.43 7.43 -10.34
CA VAL A 120 -12.17 6.50 -11.22
C VAL A 120 -11.73 6.63 -12.67
N ALA A 121 -11.43 7.87 -13.11
CA ALA A 121 -11.00 8.23 -14.46
C ALA A 121 -9.50 7.99 -14.71
N LEU A 122 -8.97 6.87 -14.20
CA LEU A 122 -7.58 6.46 -14.43
C LEU A 122 -7.50 5.60 -15.71
N PRO A 123 -6.78 6.04 -16.77
CA PRO A 123 -6.58 5.23 -17.97
C PRO A 123 -5.93 3.87 -17.70
N PRO A 124 -6.23 2.86 -18.52
CA PRO A 124 -5.54 1.58 -18.47
C PRO A 124 -4.01 1.74 -18.61
N GLY A 125 -3.27 0.97 -17.83
CA GLY A 125 -1.80 0.97 -17.82
C GLY A 125 -1.18 1.93 -16.80
N LEU A 126 -1.88 2.99 -16.38
CA LEU A 126 -1.30 3.92 -15.39
C LEU A 126 -1.23 3.34 -13.98
N ALA A 127 -2.15 2.47 -13.57
CA ALA A 127 -2.03 1.77 -12.28
C ALA A 127 -0.75 0.93 -12.22
N VAL A 128 -0.46 0.22 -13.31
CA VAL A 128 0.76 -0.57 -13.49
C VAL A 128 1.99 0.33 -13.50
N SER A 129 1.95 1.45 -14.22
CA SER A 129 3.05 2.43 -14.26
C SER A 129 3.41 2.93 -12.86
N VAL A 130 2.40 3.36 -12.09
CA VAL A 130 2.57 3.90 -10.74
C VAL A 130 3.21 2.86 -9.82
N LEU A 131 2.73 1.61 -9.85
CA LEU A 131 3.28 0.55 -9.01
C LEU A 131 4.73 0.21 -9.38
N LYS A 132 5.04 0.11 -10.68
CA LYS A 132 6.42 -0.09 -11.14
C LYS A 132 7.34 1.04 -10.67
N ALA A 133 6.90 2.29 -10.80
CA ALA A 133 7.68 3.45 -10.35
C ALA A 133 7.92 3.42 -8.83
N ILE A 134 6.91 3.05 -8.02
CA ILE A 134 7.08 2.90 -6.58
C ILE A 134 8.08 1.79 -6.25
N PHE A 135 7.93 0.60 -6.84
CA PHE A 135 8.82 -0.53 -6.56
C PHE A 135 10.27 -0.26 -6.98
N GLN A 136 10.47 0.53 -8.04
CA GLN A 136 11.79 0.84 -8.56
C GLN A 136 12.49 1.97 -7.79
N GLU A 137 11.77 3.02 -7.42
CA GLU A 137 12.37 4.28 -6.95
C GLU A 137 12.30 4.44 -5.42
N VAL A 138 11.43 3.70 -4.73
CA VAL A 138 11.14 3.90 -3.30
C VAL A 138 11.65 2.74 -2.45
N HIS A 139 12.66 3.01 -1.61
CA HIS A 139 13.09 2.07 -0.57
C HIS A 139 12.17 2.19 0.67
N VAL A 140 11.11 1.37 0.69
CA VAL A 140 9.99 1.46 1.66
C VAL A 140 10.47 1.35 3.11
N GLN A 141 11.46 0.51 3.39
CA GLN A 141 12.00 0.27 4.73
C GLN A 141 12.62 1.53 5.34
N SER A 142 13.10 2.46 4.51
CA SER A 142 13.67 3.74 4.97
C SER A 142 12.62 4.80 5.31
N LEU A 143 11.35 4.58 4.92
CA LEU A 143 10.28 5.55 5.14
C LEU A 143 9.78 5.51 6.58
N PRO A 144 9.27 6.64 7.10
CA PRO A 144 8.47 6.67 8.33
C PRO A 144 7.25 5.75 8.24
N GLN A 145 6.76 5.30 9.39
CA GLN A 145 5.65 4.35 9.48
C GLN A 145 4.38 4.78 8.72
N VAL A 146 4.01 6.06 8.82
CA VAL A 146 2.82 6.62 8.16
C VAL A 146 2.98 6.62 6.62
N ASP A 147 4.20 6.80 6.14
CA ASP A 147 4.49 6.84 4.71
C ASP A 147 4.53 5.42 4.12
N ARG A 148 5.06 4.44 4.88
CA ARG A 148 4.90 3.01 4.53
C ARG A 148 3.43 2.62 4.45
N HIS A 149 2.60 3.07 5.41
CA HIS A 149 1.16 2.85 5.38
C HIS A 149 0.50 3.45 4.12
N THR A 150 1.03 4.57 3.62
CA THR A 150 0.57 5.19 2.38
C THR A 150 0.87 4.32 1.17
N VAL A 151 2.07 3.73 1.08
CA VAL A 151 2.44 2.76 0.02
C VAL A 151 1.48 1.57 -0.01
N TYR A 152 1.25 0.93 1.15
CA TYR A 152 0.33 -0.21 1.23
C TYR A 152 -1.11 0.12 0.80
N ASN A 153 -1.57 1.34 1.10
CA ASN A 153 -2.90 1.78 0.68
C ASN A 153 -2.98 2.03 -0.82
N ILE A 154 -1.93 2.56 -1.46
CA ILE A 154 -1.87 2.68 -2.93
C ILE A 154 -2.04 1.29 -3.57
N ILE A 155 -1.29 0.30 -3.10
CA ILE A 155 -1.36 -1.08 -3.60
C ILE A 155 -2.76 -1.66 -3.39
N THR A 156 -3.32 -1.53 -2.17
CA THR A 156 -4.69 -2.00 -1.88
C THR A 156 -5.73 -1.34 -2.78
N ASN A 157 -5.62 -0.03 -3.03
CA ASN A 157 -6.55 0.70 -3.88
C ASN A 157 -6.54 0.15 -5.31
N PHE A 158 -5.36 -0.05 -5.90
CA PHE A 158 -5.26 -0.62 -7.24
C PHE A 158 -5.66 -2.09 -7.31
N MET A 159 -5.35 -2.91 -6.29
CA MET A 159 -5.86 -4.27 -6.21
C MET A 159 -7.39 -4.31 -6.19
N ARG A 160 -8.07 -3.29 -5.66
CA ARG A 160 -9.53 -3.20 -5.67
C ARG A 160 -10.09 -2.75 -7.02
N THR A 161 -9.46 -1.78 -7.67
CA THR A 161 -10.06 -1.06 -8.81
C THR A 161 -9.51 -1.45 -10.18
N ARG A 162 -8.36 -2.14 -10.20
CA ARG A 162 -7.55 -2.41 -11.40
C ARG A 162 -6.92 -3.82 -11.38
N GLU A 163 -7.63 -4.79 -10.79
CA GLU A 163 -7.15 -6.17 -10.60
C GLU A 163 -6.57 -6.80 -11.87
N GLU A 164 -7.30 -6.75 -12.99
CA GLU A 164 -6.85 -7.37 -14.25
C GLU A 164 -5.54 -6.76 -14.77
N GLU A 165 -5.36 -5.45 -14.59
CA GLU A 165 -4.11 -4.79 -14.96
C GLU A 165 -2.95 -5.23 -14.05
N LEU A 166 -3.19 -5.35 -12.75
CA LEU A 166 -2.17 -5.84 -11.82
C LEU A 166 -1.85 -7.32 -12.06
N LYS A 167 -2.83 -8.16 -12.41
CA LYS A 167 -2.59 -9.56 -12.83
C LYS A 167 -1.76 -9.64 -14.09
N SER A 168 -1.91 -8.69 -15.03
CA SER A 168 -1.12 -8.65 -16.26
C SER A 168 0.38 -8.43 -16.06
N LEU A 169 0.79 -7.95 -14.86
CA LEU A 169 2.20 -7.90 -14.46
C LEU A 169 2.81 -9.26 -14.17
N GLY A 170 1.98 -10.31 -14.05
CA GLY A 170 2.44 -11.64 -13.69
C GLY A 170 3.19 -11.65 -12.35
N ALA A 171 4.26 -12.44 -12.30
CA ALA A 171 5.05 -12.65 -11.09
C ALA A 171 5.85 -11.41 -10.65
N ASP A 172 6.08 -10.44 -11.54
CA ASP A 172 6.81 -9.22 -11.20
C ASP A 172 6.06 -8.38 -10.16
N PHE A 173 4.71 -8.41 -10.17
CA PHE A 173 3.92 -7.74 -9.14
C PHE A 173 4.09 -8.39 -7.76
N THR A 174 4.04 -9.74 -7.70
CA THR A 174 4.29 -10.48 -6.46
C THR A 174 5.70 -10.20 -5.94
N PHE A 175 6.73 -10.26 -6.80
CA PHE A 175 8.10 -9.97 -6.42
C PHE A 175 8.27 -8.55 -5.90
N GLY A 176 7.75 -7.55 -6.62
CA GLY A 176 7.80 -6.15 -6.17
C GLY A 176 7.10 -5.95 -4.83
N PHE A 177 5.98 -6.64 -4.58
CA PHE A 177 5.31 -6.58 -3.29
C PHE A 177 6.11 -7.24 -2.16
N ILE A 178 6.75 -8.38 -2.41
CA ILE A 178 7.66 -9.03 -1.42
C ILE A 178 8.71 -8.02 -0.96
N GLN A 179 9.35 -7.31 -1.90
CA GLN A 179 10.36 -6.29 -1.59
C GLN A 179 9.80 -5.11 -0.80
N VAL A 180 8.56 -4.70 -1.05
CA VAL A 180 7.88 -3.63 -0.30
C VAL A 180 7.56 -4.06 1.14
N MET A 181 7.15 -5.31 1.32
CA MET A 181 6.74 -5.86 2.62
C MET A 181 7.93 -6.18 3.54
N ASP A 182 9.08 -6.52 2.96
CA ASP A 182 10.25 -6.97 3.70
C ASP A 182 10.63 -6.04 4.86
N GLY A 183 10.75 -6.61 6.06
CA GLY A 183 11.16 -5.89 7.26
C GLY A 183 10.13 -4.93 7.87
N GLU A 184 8.85 -4.97 7.48
CA GLU A 184 7.81 -4.18 8.17
C GLU A 184 7.65 -4.65 9.63
N LYS A 185 7.48 -3.70 10.55
CA LYS A 185 7.41 -3.95 12.00
C LYS A 185 6.17 -3.36 12.65
N ASP A 186 5.51 -2.40 12.00
CA ASP A 186 4.33 -1.75 12.59
C ASP A 186 3.08 -2.66 12.43
N PRO A 187 2.38 -2.98 13.54
CA PRO A 187 1.18 -3.82 13.51
C PRO A 187 0.11 -3.36 12.52
N ARG A 188 -0.10 -2.05 12.37
CA ARG A 188 -1.15 -1.49 11.50
C ARG A 188 -0.80 -1.71 10.03
N ASN A 189 0.48 -1.67 9.71
CA ASN A 189 0.96 -1.93 8.36
C ASN A 189 0.97 -3.42 8.05
N LEU A 190 1.38 -4.26 9.02
CA LEU A 190 1.37 -5.72 8.87
C LEU A 190 -0.02 -6.28 8.57
N LEU A 191 -1.07 -5.79 9.23
CA LEU A 191 -2.45 -6.21 8.91
C LEU A 191 -2.82 -5.92 7.44
N VAL A 192 -2.38 -4.78 6.91
CA VAL A 192 -2.60 -4.45 5.50
C VAL A 192 -1.75 -5.31 4.58
N ALA A 193 -0.48 -5.53 4.93
CA ALA A 193 0.44 -6.36 4.17
C ALA A 193 -0.04 -7.81 4.09
N PHE A 194 -0.45 -8.41 5.22
CA PHE A 194 -1.04 -9.75 5.27
C PHE A 194 -2.32 -9.85 4.43
N ARG A 195 -3.18 -8.82 4.46
CA ARG A 195 -4.34 -8.78 3.56
C ARG A 195 -3.92 -8.79 2.08
N ILE A 196 -2.90 -8.03 1.71
CA ILE A 196 -2.38 -8.03 0.33
C ILE A 196 -1.86 -9.43 -0.04
N VAL A 197 -1.09 -10.10 0.82
CA VAL A 197 -0.61 -11.48 0.56
C VAL A 197 -1.79 -12.44 0.42
N HIS A 198 -2.78 -12.36 1.31
CA HIS A 198 -3.97 -13.18 1.22
C HIS A 198 -4.73 -12.94 -0.09
N ASP A 199 -4.85 -11.68 -0.53
CA ASP A 199 -5.50 -11.32 -1.79
C ASP A 199 -4.70 -11.80 -3.02
N LEU A 200 -3.36 -11.78 -2.97
CA LEU A 200 -2.52 -12.38 -4.01
C LEU A 200 -2.86 -13.87 -4.21
N ILE A 201 -3.03 -14.59 -3.09
CA ILE A 201 -3.30 -16.03 -3.12
C ILE A 201 -4.76 -16.31 -3.50
N SER A 202 -5.71 -15.72 -2.79
CA SER A 202 -7.14 -16.02 -2.93
C SER A 202 -7.75 -15.56 -4.26
N ARG A 203 -7.13 -14.56 -4.91
CA ARG A 203 -7.60 -14.02 -6.21
C ARG A 203 -6.79 -14.52 -7.39
N ASP A 204 -5.97 -15.55 -7.20
CA ASP A 204 -5.21 -16.20 -8.27
C ASP A 204 -4.24 -15.24 -9.01
N TYR A 205 -3.49 -14.44 -8.25
CA TYR A 205 -2.34 -13.72 -8.81
C TYR A 205 -1.21 -14.70 -9.11
N SER A 206 -0.47 -14.43 -10.18
CA SER A 206 0.69 -15.24 -10.56
C SER A 206 1.82 -15.07 -9.55
N LEU A 207 1.99 -16.03 -8.64
CA LEU A 207 3.15 -16.04 -7.72
C LEU A 207 4.48 -16.36 -8.43
N GLY A 208 4.42 -17.02 -9.60
CA GLY A 208 5.61 -17.43 -10.35
C GLY A 208 6.57 -18.32 -9.54
N PRO A 209 7.90 -18.10 -9.65
CA PRO A 209 8.89 -18.83 -8.85
C PRO A 209 8.95 -18.37 -7.38
N PHE A 210 8.27 -17.27 -7.02
CA PHE A 210 8.45 -16.57 -5.75
C PHE A 210 7.61 -17.13 -4.59
N VAL A 211 7.28 -18.42 -4.62
CA VAL A 211 6.44 -19.04 -3.56
C VAL A 211 7.19 -19.09 -2.24
N GLU A 212 8.45 -19.50 -2.30
CA GLU A 212 9.31 -19.63 -1.12
C GLU A 212 9.58 -18.24 -0.53
N GLU A 213 9.92 -17.25 -1.35
CA GLU A 213 10.17 -15.87 -0.92
C GLU A 213 8.92 -15.20 -0.33
N LEU A 214 7.73 -15.47 -0.90
CA LEU A 214 6.47 -14.99 -0.32
C LEU A 214 6.18 -15.68 1.03
N PHE A 215 6.51 -16.96 1.15
CA PHE A 215 6.41 -17.67 2.41
C PHE A 215 7.37 -17.08 3.43
N GLU A 216 8.66 -16.93 3.11
CA GLU A 216 9.70 -16.41 4.01
C GLU A 216 9.36 -15.03 4.57
N VAL A 217 8.92 -14.10 3.71
CA VAL A 217 8.58 -12.74 4.13
C VAL A 217 7.34 -12.69 5.03
N THR A 218 6.51 -13.73 5.03
CA THR A 218 5.33 -13.81 5.92
C THR A 218 5.56 -14.68 7.15
N SER A 219 6.26 -15.80 7.02
CA SER A 219 6.50 -16.76 8.10
C SER A 219 7.45 -16.24 9.17
N CYS A 220 8.30 -15.26 8.83
CA CYS A 220 9.24 -14.66 9.79
C CYS A 220 8.56 -13.97 10.98
N TYR A 221 7.26 -13.67 10.89
CA TYR A 221 6.45 -13.13 11.98
C TYR A 221 5.86 -14.21 12.90
N PHE A 222 6.12 -15.49 12.65
CA PHE A 222 5.54 -16.60 13.41
C PHE A 222 6.50 -17.14 14.50
N PRO A 223 6.06 -17.27 15.77
CA PRO A 223 4.79 -16.79 16.33
C PRO A 223 4.83 -15.27 16.57
N ILE A 224 3.65 -14.63 16.56
CA ILE A 224 3.55 -13.20 16.88
C ILE A 224 3.78 -13.01 18.39
N ASP A 225 4.86 -12.33 18.75
CA ASP A 225 5.29 -12.11 20.13
C ASP A 225 5.07 -10.68 20.64
N PHE A 226 4.65 -9.74 19.77
CA PHE A 226 4.45 -8.33 20.10
C PHE A 226 2.96 -7.94 20.26
N THR A 227 2.70 -6.89 21.05
CA THR A 227 1.34 -6.42 21.40
C THR A 227 0.95 -5.18 20.58
N PRO A 228 -0.30 -5.03 20.09
CA PRO A 228 -1.44 -5.97 20.18
C PRO A 228 -1.30 -7.16 19.23
N ARG A 229 -1.65 -8.37 19.68
CA ARG A 229 -1.31 -9.62 18.98
C ARG A 229 -2.46 -10.35 18.29
N GLU A 230 -3.68 -10.27 18.82
CA GLU A 230 -4.77 -11.20 18.43
C GLU A 230 -5.14 -11.09 16.94
N ASP A 231 -5.38 -9.87 16.46
CA ASP A 231 -5.71 -9.62 15.06
C ASP A 231 -4.58 -10.02 14.11
N LEU A 232 -3.32 -9.88 14.54
CA LEU A 232 -2.15 -10.26 13.74
C LEU A 232 -2.00 -11.77 13.66
N ILE A 233 -2.20 -12.50 14.76
CA ILE A 233 -2.18 -13.97 14.77
C ILE A 233 -3.24 -14.51 13.81
N LEU A 234 -4.47 -13.98 13.90
CA LEU A 234 -5.57 -14.39 13.02
C LEU A 234 -5.30 -14.05 11.55
N SER A 235 -4.77 -12.85 11.28
CA SER A 235 -4.43 -12.42 9.91
C SER A 235 -3.28 -13.24 9.31
N LEU A 236 -2.23 -13.50 10.09
CA LEU A 236 -1.11 -14.32 9.64
C LEU A 236 -1.55 -15.77 9.41
N ARG A 237 -2.38 -16.34 10.29
CA ARG A 237 -2.97 -17.67 10.09
C ARG A 237 -3.79 -17.74 8.81
N ALA A 238 -4.60 -16.72 8.53
CA ALA A 238 -5.38 -16.65 7.30
C ALA A 238 -4.47 -16.68 6.07
N VAL A 239 -3.33 -15.99 6.09
CA VAL A 239 -2.32 -16.04 5.02
C VAL A 239 -1.67 -17.41 4.92
N LEU A 240 -1.05 -17.91 6.00
CA LEU A 240 -0.25 -19.13 5.99
C LEU A 240 -1.09 -20.37 5.63
N ALA A 241 -2.37 -20.39 6.03
CA ALA A 241 -3.29 -21.48 5.71
C ALA A 241 -4.10 -21.26 4.42
N SER A 242 -3.83 -20.22 3.61
CA SER A 242 -4.63 -19.91 2.42
C SER A 242 -4.30 -20.75 1.18
N THR A 243 -3.17 -21.47 1.16
CA THR A 243 -2.76 -22.25 -0.02
C THR A 243 -1.96 -23.50 0.32
N PRO A 244 -2.22 -24.64 -0.35
CA PRO A 244 -1.37 -25.84 -0.24
C PRO A 244 0.04 -25.63 -0.79
N ARG A 245 0.29 -24.56 -1.56
CA ARG A 245 1.63 -24.22 -2.07
C ARG A 245 2.63 -23.90 -0.95
N PHE A 246 2.15 -23.56 0.25
CA PHE A 246 2.99 -23.35 1.41
C PHE A 246 3.25 -24.62 2.22
N ALA A 247 2.65 -25.77 1.89
CA ALA A 247 2.69 -26.95 2.74
C ALA A 247 4.11 -27.46 3.00
N GLU A 248 4.97 -27.50 1.98
CA GLU A 248 6.35 -27.98 2.09
C GLU A 248 7.22 -27.11 3.02
N PHE A 249 6.85 -25.85 3.23
CA PHE A 249 7.57 -24.90 4.09
C PHE A 249 6.90 -24.76 5.47
N LEU A 250 5.56 -24.66 5.49
CA LEU A 250 4.78 -24.41 6.70
C LEU A 250 4.74 -25.62 7.63
N LEU A 251 4.59 -26.84 7.10
CA LEU A 251 4.51 -28.03 7.96
C LEU A 251 5.79 -28.26 8.79
N PRO A 252 7.01 -28.16 8.22
CA PRO A 252 8.24 -28.15 9.01
C PRO A 252 8.27 -27.07 10.10
N LEU A 253 7.87 -25.84 9.76
CA LEU A 253 7.83 -24.73 10.72
C LEU A 253 6.86 -25.03 11.88
N LEU A 254 5.65 -25.52 11.58
CA LEU A 254 4.67 -25.85 12.63
C LEU A 254 5.17 -26.98 13.53
N ILE A 255 5.82 -28.02 12.98
CA ILE A 255 6.43 -29.10 13.77
C ILE A 255 7.49 -28.54 14.72
N GLU A 256 8.41 -27.70 14.21
CA GLU A 256 9.45 -27.05 15.02
C GLU A 256 8.83 -26.25 16.18
N LYS A 257 7.77 -25.49 15.91
CA LYS A 257 7.13 -24.64 16.92
C LYS A 257 6.29 -25.43 17.94
N VAL A 258 5.63 -26.51 17.52
CA VAL A 258 4.97 -27.46 18.46
C VAL A 258 6.00 -28.10 19.39
N ASP A 259 7.19 -28.41 18.88
CA ASP A 259 8.25 -29.09 19.63
C ASP A 259 9.04 -28.14 20.56
N SER A 260 8.87 -26.83 20.42
CA SER A 260 9.51 -25.80 21.26
C SER A 260 8.96 -25.80 22.71
N GLU A 261 9.58 -25.11 23.64
CA GLU A 261 9.04 -24.99 25.02
C GLU A 261 8.01 -23.87 25.20
N VAL A 262 7.75 -23.07 24.14
CA VAL A 262 6.92 -21.85 24.23
C VAL A 262 5.44 -22.18 24.06
N LEU A 263 4.68 -22.20 25.16
CA LEU A 263 3.26 -22.61 25.16
C LEU A 263 2.38 -21.84 24.16
N SER A 264 2.58 -20.53 24.02
CA SER A 264 1.83 -19.73 23.03
C SER A 264 2.14 -20.16 21.61
N ALA A 265 3.42 -20.42 21.30
CA ALA A 265 3.84 -20.90 19.99
C ALA A 265 3.23 -22.27 19.67
N LYS A 266 3.17 -23.18 20.65
CA LYS A 266 2.51 -24.49 20.49
C LYS A 266 1.04 -24.34 20.13
N LEU A 267 0.31 -23.53 20.89
CA LEU A 267 -1.11 -23.29 20.66
C LEU A 267 -1.35 -22.67 19.28
N ASP A 268 -0.60 -21.62 18.93
CA ASP A 268 -0.71 -20.97 17.63
C ASP A 268 -0.39 -21.93 16.48
N SER A 269 0.58 -22.84 16.69
CA SER A 269 0.97 -23.83 15.70
C SER A 269 -0.11 -24.88 15.47
N LEU A 270 -0.70 -25.42 16.55
CA LEU A 270 -1.79 -26.40 16.44
C LEU A 270 -3.06 -25.78 15.86
N GLN A 271 -3.39 -24.54 16.23
CA GLN A 271 -4.52 -23.81 15.65
C GLN A 271 -4.31 -23.52 14.16
N THR A 272 -3.08 -23.16 13.77
CA THR A 272 -2.72 -22.94 12.37
C THR A 272 -2.72 -24.23 11.56
N LEU A 273 -2.21 -25.34 12.13
CA LEU A 273 -2.29 -26.67 11.53
C LEU A 273 -3.74 -27.08 11.27
N ASN A 274 -4.62 -26.87 12.25
CA ASN A 274 -6.04 -27.17 12.10
C ASN A 274 -6.69 -26.35 10.97
N ALA A 275 -6.30 -25.08 10.81
CA ALA A 275 -6.73 -24.26 9.68
C ALA A 275 -6.20 -24.79 8.34
N CYS A 276 -4.92 -25.21 8.27
CA CYS A 276 -4.32 -25.79 7.07
C CYS A 276 -5.03 -27.08 6.64
N CYS A 277 -5.43 -27.92 7.60
CA CYS A 277 -6.17 -29.17 7.32
C CYS A 277 -7.51 -28.94 6.60
N ALA A 278 -8.07 -27.72 6.59
CA ALA A 278 -9.26 -27.40 5.82
C ALA A 278 -8.99 -27.28 4.31
N VAL A 279 -7.74 -27.08 3.89
CA VAL A 279 -7.34 -26.87 2.49
C VAL A 279 -6.26 -27.81 1.99
N TYR A 280 -5.53 -28.51 2.88
CA TYR A 280 -4.50 -29.48 2.51
C TYR A 280 -5.11 -30.86 2.26
N GLY A 281 -4.49 -31.61 1.35
CA GLY A 281 -4.88 -32.97 1.02
C GLY A 281 -3.84 -34.01 1.44
N GLN A 282 -4.05 -35.24 0.97
CA GLN A 282 -3.14 -36.35 1.21
C GLN A 282 -1.72 -36.06 0.70
N LYS A 283 -1.60 -35.41 -0.46
CA LYS A 283 -0.31 -35.17 -1.13
C LYS A 283 0.61 -34.31 -0.27
N GLU A 284 0.08 -33.20 0.24
CA GLU A 284 0.81 -32.21 1.02
C GLU A 284 1.24 -32.75 2.38
N LEU A 285 0.39 -33.54 3.02
CA LEU A 285 0.62 -34.06 4.37
C LEU A 285 1.50 -35.32 4.41
N LYS A 286 1.57 -36.09 3.31
CA LYS A 286 2.12 -37.45 3.28
C LYS A 286 3.49 -37.57 3.93
N ASP A 287 4.42 -36.70 3.57
CA ASP A 287 5.82 -36.80 3.99
C ASP A 287 6.04 -36.31 5.43
N PHE A 288 5.12 -35.49 5.95
CA PHE A 288 5.21 -34.89 7.29
C PHE A 288 4.32 -35.59 8.32
N LEU A 289 3.37 -36.42 7.90
CA LEU A 289 2.37 -37.07 8.76
C LEU A 289 2.98 -37.83 9.96
N PRO A 290 4.06 -38.64 9.80
CA PRO A 290 4.66 -39.34 10.95
C PRO A 290 5.22 -38.38 12.00
N SER A 291 5.90 -37.32 11.56
CA SER A 291 6.48 -36.30 12.45
C SER A 291 5.40 -35.48 13.14
N LEU A 292 4.37 -35.04 12.41
CA LEU A 292 3.21 -34.34 12.97
C LEU A 292 2.54 -35.16 14.07
N TRP A 293 2.29 -36.46 13.82
CA TRP A 293 1.70 -37.34 14.82
C TRP A 293 2.59 -37.49 16.05
N ALA A 294 3.91 -37.64 15.87
CA ALA A 294 4.84 -37.76 16.99
C ALA A 294 4.81 -36.50 17.89
N SER A 295 4.82 -35.31 17.28
CA SER A 295 4.73 -34.02 17.97
C SER A 295 3.41 -33.84 18.71
N ILE A 296 2.27 -34.08 18.05
CA ILE A 296 0.94 -33.96 18.68
C ILE A 296 0.79 -34.96 19.83
N ARG A 297 1.21 -36.22 19.63
CA ARG A 297 1.11 -37.25 20.66
C ARG A 297 1.93 -36.89 21.90
N ARG A 298 3.10 -36.29 21.74
CA ARG A 298 3.89 -35.77 22.86
C ARG A 298 3.11 -34.73 23.66
N GLU A 299 2.53 -33.73 23.00
CA GLU A 299 1.79 -32.66 23.69
C GLU A 299 0.48 -33.11 24.37
N VAL A 300 -0.16 -34.15 23.87
CA VAL A 300 -1.44 -34.64 24.43
C VAL A 300 -1.22 -35.63 25.58
N PHE A 301 -0.13 -36.40 25.55
CA PHE A 301 0.07 -37.55 26.45
C PHE A 301 1.30 -37.46 27.36
N GLN A 302 2.13 -36.43 27.24
CA GLN A 302 3.31 -36.18 28.09
C GLN A 302 3.21 -34.80 28.72
#